data_AF-A0A1G4KLJ7-F1
#
_entry.id   AF-A0A1G4KLJ7-F1
#
_cell.length_a   1.000
_cell.length_b   1.000
_cell.length_c   1.000
_cell.angle_alpha   90.00
_cell.angle_beta   90.00
_cell.angle_gamma   90.00
#
_symmetry.space_group_name_H-M   'P 1'
#
loop_
_entity.id
_entity.type
_entity.pdbx_description
1 polymer ?
#
loop_
_entity_poly.entity_id
_entity_poly.type
_entity_poly.pdbx_seq_one_letter_code
_entity_poly.pdbx_strand_id
1 'polypeptide(L)'
;MVSIKSREQATVAVNNVLSLVLPGSTKLDASNQKLRKDKTSKGSTAQLINQNLKKAVRVRERDAHGIKKRDLKARKKQIKAKQILNDQMDQKAKLDILQMHREQGTLTHKERKFLNKVISKNVRDLKSWDLQDEDLQELQDTVLINQSNNGTQNKRRSRKDFRENVSSSTGAADHRYPGLTPGLAPVGASDEEESDEE
;
A
#
# COMPACT_ATOMS: atom_id res chain seq x y z
N MET A 1 36.18 -18.56 33.88
CA MET A 1 35.87 -17.11 33.97
C MET A 1 34.93 -16.90 35.15
N VAL A 2 35.37 -16.19 36.20
CA VAL A 2 34.54 -15.93 37.39
C VAL A 2 33.42 -14.95 37.00
N SER A 3 32.18 -15.27 37.38
CA SER A 3 31.01 -14.45 37.08
C SER A 3 31.14 -13.07 37.73
N ILE A 4 30.80 -12.01 36.98
CA ILE A 4 30.84 -10.63 37.47
C ILE A 4 30.00 -10.50 38.76
N LYS A 5 28.87 -11.23 38.83
CA LYS A 5 27.99 -11.26 40.01
C LYS A 5 28.65 -11.90 41.23
N SER A 6 29.43 -12.97 41.06
CA SER A 6 30.11 -13.61 42.20
C SER A 6 31.25 -12.74 42.72
N ARG A 7 31.92 -11.99 41.84
CA ARG A 7 32.93 -11.01 42.23
C ARG A 7 32.32 -9.85 43.02
N GLU A 8 31.19 -9.30 42.56
CA GLU A 8 30.45 -8.25 43.26
C GLU A 8 29.98 -8.73 44.65
N GLN A 9 29.39 -9.93 44.74
CA GLN A 9 28.96 -10.51 46.02
C GLN A 9 30.12 -10.69 47.00
N ALA A 10 31.28 -11.16 46.54
CA ALA A 10 32.47 -11.30 47.36
C ALA A 10 32.98 -9.95 47.88
N THR A 11 32.99 -8.90 47.03
CA THR A 11 33.41 -7.56 47.46
C THR A 11 32.48 -6.94 48.51
N VAL A 12 31.17 -7.17 48.40
CA VAL A 12 30.20 -6.69 49.40
C VAL A 12 30.40 -7.42 50.75
N ALA A 13 30.65 -8.73 50.72
CA ALA A 13 30.90 -9.51 51.93
C ALA A 13 32.16 -9.03 52.66
N VAL A 14 33.26 -8.83 51.94
CA VAL A 14 34.53 -8.33 52.49
C VAL A 14 34.35 -6.92 53.06
N ASN A 15 33.68 -6.03 52.35
CA ASN A 15 33.43 -4.66 52.84
C ASN A 15 32.60 -4.63 54.12
N ASN A 16 31.65 -5.56 54.29
CA ASN A 16 30.87 -5.67 55.53
C ASN A 16 31.73 -6.19 56.69
N VAL A 17 32.60 -7.17 56.46
CA VAL A 17 33.53 -7.67 57.50
C VAL A 17 34.49 -6.59 57.93
N LEU A 18 35.08 -5.86 56.98
CA LEU A 18 36.00 -4.74 57.27
C LEU A 18 35.31 -3.65 58.09
N SER A 19 34.03 -3.36 57.83
CA SER A 19 33.26 -2.38 58.60
C SER A 19 32.93 -2.78 60.04
N LEU A 20 32.99 -4.09 60.36
CA LEU A 20 32.78 -4.60 61.71
C LEU A 20 34.09 -4.65 62.51
N VAL A 21 35.21 -4.87 61.83
CA VAL A 21 36.53 -5.03 62.45
C VAL A 21 37.24 -3.69 62.66
N LEU A 22 37.00 -2.71 61.77
CA LEU A 22 37.64 -1.41 61.84
C LEU A 22 36.63 -0.31 62.19
N PRO A 23 36.64 0.21 63.44
CA PRO A 23 35.82 1.36 63.78
C PRO A 23 36.24 2.57 62.92
N GLY A 24 35.29 3.09 62.14
CA GLY A 24 35.50 4.24 61.27
C GLY A 24 35.68 3.93 59.77
N SER A 25 35.70 2.65 59.35
CA SER A 25 35.77 2.36 57.90
C SER A 25 34.38 2.55 57.25
N THR A 26 34.18 3.67 56.56
CA THR A 26 32.97 3.90 55.77
C THR A 26 32.97 2.98 54.55
N LYS A 27 31.81 2.37 54.25
CA LYS A 27 31.62 1.54 53.05
C LYS A 27 32.07 2.31 51.81
N LEU A 28 33.07 1.79 51.10
CA LEU A 28 33.52 2.34 49.82
C LEU A 28 32.43 2.07 48.76
N ASP A 29 31.44 2.95 48.70
CA ASP A 29 30.49 3.01 47.59
C ASP A 29 31.25 3.52 46.35
N ALA A 30 31.84 2.60 45.59
CA ALA A 30 32.40 2.87 44.27
C ALA A 30 31.26 3.19 43.28
N SER A 31 30.63 4.36 43.42
CA SER A 31 29.77 5.09 42.44
C SER A 31 28.81 6.06 43.16
N ASN A 32 29.34 6.94 44.00
CA ASN A 32 28.54 8.04 44.56
C ASN A 32 28.37 9.16 43.52
N GLN A 33 27.22 9.20 42.85
CA GLN A 33 26.38 10.39 42.62
C GLN A 33 25.27 10.05 41.62
N LYS A 34 24.09 9.63 42.13
CA LYS A 34 22.72 9.79 41.51
C LYS A 34 21.62 8.88 42.07
N LEU A 35 21.80 8.21 43.22
CA LEU A 35 20.74 7.36 43.82
C LEU A 35 20.25 7.83 45.20
N ARG A 36 20.44 9.11 45.55
CA ARG A 36 19.94 9.70 46.80
C ARG A 36 18.54 10.35 46.66
N LYS A 37 17.56 9.67 46.03
CA LYS A 37 16.17 10.16 46.07
C LYS A 37 15.11 9.18 46.60
N ASP A 38 15.43 7.91 46.86
CA ASP A 38 14.44 6.92 47.31
C ASP A 38 14.70 6.31 48.70
N LYS A 39 15.38 7.02 49.61
CA LYS A 39 15.66 6.53 50.99
C LYS A 39 14.62 6.96 52.04
N THR A 40 13.37 7.24 51.68
CA THR A 40 12.29 7.48 52.67
C THR A 40 11.39 6.27 52.92
N SER A 41 11.62 5.12 52.27
CA SER A 41 10.87 3.88 52.55
C SER A 41 11.68 2.89 53.40
N LYS A 42 12.07 3.30 54.61
CA LYS A 42 12.42 2.35 55.68
C LYS A 42 11.20 2.22 56.61
N GLY A 43 10.08 1.73 56.07
CA GLY A 43 8.96 1.32 56.91
C GLY A 43 9.33 0.06 57.71
N SER A 44 8.66 -0.15 58.84
CA SER A 44 8.71 -1.43 59.56
C SER A 44 8.42 -2.58 58.60
N THR A 45 8.98 -3.77 58.84
CA THR A 45 8.77 -4.97 58.00
C THR A 45 7.28 -5.21 57.72
N ALA A 46 6.42 -4.95 58.71
CA ALA A 46 4.97 -5.01 58.59
C ALA A 46 4.38 -3.99 57.58
N GLN A 47 4.91 -2.78 57.52
CA GLN A 47 4.50 -1.75 56.57
C GLN A 47 4.90 -2.12 55.14
N LEU A 48 6.09 -2.71 54.97
CA LEU A 48 6.57 -3.20 53.68
C LEU A 48 5.75 -4.42 53.21
N ILE A 49 5.38 -5.32 54.13
CA ILE A 49 4.46 -6.44 53.85
C ILE A 49 3.09 -5.94 53.41
N ASN A 50 2.51 -4.94 54.10
CA ASN A 50 1.20 -4.38 53.75
C ASN A 50 1.24 -3.67 52.38
N GLN A 51 2.29 -2.91 52.09
CA GLN A 51 2.48 -2.33 50.76
C GLN A 51 2.63 -3.39 49.67
N ASN A 52 3.36 -4.47 49.94
CA ASN A 52 3.51 -5.57 49.00
C ASN A 52 2.20 -6.35 48.80
N LEU A 53 1.40 -6.56 49.84
CA LEU A 53 0.07 -7.16 49.73
C LEU A 53 -0.86 -6.29 48.87
N LYS A 54 -0.90 -4.97 49.10
CA LYS A 54 -1.68 -4.03 48.27
C LYS A 54 -1.22 -4.04 46.81
N LYS A 55 0.10 -4.10 46.56
CA LYS A 55 0.65 -4.25 45.19
C LYS A 55 0.29 -5.60 44.58
N ALA A 56 0.33 -6.69 45.35
CA ALA A 56 -0.02 -8.02 44.88
C ALA A 56 -1.51 -8.14 44.51
N VAL A 57 -2.41 -7.51 45.27
CA VAL A 57 -3.84 -7.42 44.93
C VAL A 57 -4.02 -6.68 43.60
N ARG A 58 -3.38 -5.52 43.42
CA ARG A 58 -3.41 -4.78 42.13
C ARG A 58 -2.84 -5.57 40.94
N VAL A 59 -1.84 -6.42 41.18
CA VAL A 59 -1.26 -7.30 40.15
C VAL A 59 -2.22 -8.46 39.82
N ARG A 60 -2.92 -9.00 40.83
CA ARG A 60 -3.93 -10.06 40.66
C ARG A 60 -5.21 -9.57 39.96
N GLU A 61 -5.62 -8.32 40.22
CA GLU A 61 -6.76 -7.65 39.57
C GLU A 61 -6.43 -7.16 38.14
N ARG A 62 -5.14 -7.13 37.77
CA ARG A 62 -4.72 -6.77 36.42
C ARG A 62 -5.09 -7.91 35.46
N ASP A 63 -5.66 -7.58 34.31
CA ASP A 63 -5.97 -8.56 33.26
C ASP A 63 -4.70 -9.20 32.70
N ALA A 64 -4.27 -10.30 33.34
CA ALA A 64 -3.09 -11.06 32.96
C ALA A 64 -3.23 -11.65 31.55
N HIS A 65 -4.45 -11.96 31.13
CA HIS A 65 -4.71 -12.51 29.81
C HIS A 65 -4.57 -11.43 28.71
N GLY A 66 -5.13 -10.24 28.93
CA GLY A 66 -4.97 -9.09 28.04
C GLY A 66 -3.51 -8.66 27.86
N ILE A 67 -2.73 -8.68 28.93
CA ILE A 67 -1.28 -8.40 28.87
C ILE A 67 -0.56 -9.46 28.04
N LYS A 68 -0.75 -10.75 28.36
CA LYS A 68 -0.14 -11.86 27.60
C LYS A 68 -0.52 -11.81 26.12
N LYS A 69 -1.79 -11.50 25.80
CA LYS A 69 -2.27 -11.35 24.41
C LYS A 69 -1.56 -10.21 23.69
N ARG A 70 -1.39 -9.06 24.36
CA ARG A 70 -0.67 -7.90 23.81
C ARG A 70 0.80 -8.23 23.57
N ASP A 71 1.46 -8.88 24.51
CA ASP A 71 2.86 -9.27 24.41
C ASP A 71 3.08 -10.29 23.29
N LEU A 72 2.19 -11.28 23.17
CA LEU A 72 2.21 -12.24 22.07
C LEU A 72 2.05 -11.54 20.71
N LYS A 73 1.12 -10.58 20.60
CA LYS A 73 0.92 -9.79 19.37
C LYS A 73 2.15 -8.96 19.04
N ALA A 74 2.76 -8.31 20.03
CA ALA A 74 3.99 -7.54 19.86
C ALA A 74 5.14 -8.44 19.38
N ARG A 75 5.33 -9.62 20.00
CA ARG A 75 6.33 -10.61 19.59
C ARG A 75 6.10 -11.10 18.16
N LYS A 76 4.86 -11.43 17.79
CA LYS A 76 4.52 -11.83 16.42
C LYS A 76 4.83 -10.72 15.40
N LYS A 77 4.55 -9.46 15.73
CA LYS A 77 4.89 -8.32 14.87
C LYS A 77 6.40 -8.18 14.68
N GLN A 78 7.18 -8.33 15.75
CA GLN A 78 8.65 -8.30 15.67
C GLN A 78 9.21 -9.44 14.82
N ILE A 79 8.67 -10.66 14.97
CA ILE A 79 9.10 -11.81 14.15
C ILE A 79 8.79 -11.56 12.68
N LYS A 80 7.58 -11.09 12.35
CA LYS A 80 7.20 -10.76 10.97
C LYS A 80 8.08 -9.66 10.38
N ALA A 81 8.38 -8.62 11.15
CA ALA A 81 9.26 -7.55 10.69
C ALA A 81 10.68 -8.08 10.36
N LYS A 82 11.21 -8.98 11.19
CA LYS A 82 12.49 -9.65 10.91
C LYS A 82 12.43 -10.54 9.68
N GLN A 83 11.35 -11.30 9.51
CA GLN A 83 11.14 -12.12 8.31
C GLN A 83 11.12 -11.28 7.04
N ILE A 84 10.36 -10.18 7.03
CA ILE A 84 10.30 -9.26 5.88
C ILE A 84 11.68 -8.68 5.57
N LEU A 85 12.45 -8.29 6.59
CA LEU A 85 13.82 -7.79 6.40
C LEU A 85 14.71 -8.88 5.77
N ASN A 86 14.69 -10.09 6.31
CA ASN A 86 15.47 -11.21 5.76
C ASN A 86 15.05 -11.54 4.32
N ASP A 87 13.74 -11.59 4.03
CA ASP A 87 13.22 -11.83 2.69
C ASP A 87 13.69 -10.75 1.70
N GLN A 88 13.74 -9.49 2.13
CA GLN A 88 14.27 -8.39 1.32
C GLN A 88 15.78 -8.54 1.06
N MET A 89 16.56 -8.95 2.06
CA MET A 89 17.99 -9.21 1.90
C MET A 89 18.23 -10.38 0.95
N ASP A 90 17.46 -11.46 1.07
CA ASP A 90 17.53 -12.62 0.18
C ASP A 90 17.15 -12.27 -1.25
N GLN A 91 16.14 -11.40 -1.44
CA GLN A 91 15.76 -10.91 -2.76
C GLN A 91 16.85 -10.05 -3.40
N LYS A 92 17.49 -9.17 -2.63
CA LYS A 92 18.63 -8.37 -3.10
C LYS A 92 19.80 -9.25 -3.49
N ALA A 93 20.18 -10.20 -2.65
CA ALA A 93 21.26 -11.14 -2.96
C ALA A 93 20.95 -11.96 -4.24
N LYS A 94 19.70 -12.41 -4.43
CA LYS A 94 19.28 -13.09 -5.67
C LYS A 94 19.38 -12.17 -6.88
N LEU A 95 19.03 -10.89 -6.75
CA LEU A 95 19.16 -9.90 -7.82
C LEU A 95 20.63 -9.71 -8.20
N ASP A 96 21.51 -9.54 -7.22
CA ASP A 96 22.95 -9.35 -7.45
C ASP A 96 23.54 -10.56 -8.19
N ILE A 97 23.19 -11.78 -7.79
CA ILE A 97 23.61 -13.02 -8.48
C ILE A 97 23.09 -13.03 -9.93
N LEU A 98 21.82 -12.69 -10.14
CA LEU A 98 21.23 -12.63 -11.49
C LEU A 98 21.91 -11.59 -12.38
N GLN A 99 22.31 -10.44 -11.83
CA GLN A 99 23.08 -9.44 -12.56
C GLN A 99 24.44 -9.98 -12.97
N MET A 100 25.17 -10.61 -12.03
CA MET A 100 26.46 -11.24 -12.32
C MET A 100 26.35 -12.31 -13.40
N HIS A 101 25.39 -13.24 -13.31
CA HIS A 101 25.19 -14.28 -14.31
C HIS A 101 24.75 -13.72 -15.67
N ARG A 102 24.01 -12.61 -15.68
CA ARG A 102 23.63 -11.92 -16.92
C ARG A 102 24.85 -11.27 -17.59
N GLU A 103 25.68 -10.57 -16.83
CA GLU A 103 26.90 -9.92 -17.34
C GLU A 103 27.91 -10.94 -17.88
N GLN A 104 28.03 -12.09 -17.21
CA GLN A 104 28.90 -13.18 -17.62
C GLN A 104 28.27 -14.07 -18.73
N GLY A 105 26.99 -13.88 -19.05
CA GLY A 105 26.26 -14.71 -20.02
C GLY A 105 25.96 -16.14 -19.55
N THR A 106 26.19 -16.47 -18.28
CA THR A 106 26.05 -17.80 -17.67
C THR A 106 24.66 -18.06 -17.08
N LEU A 107 23.63 -17.36 -17.57
CA LEU A 107 22.28 -17.40 -17.02
C LEU A 107 21.64 -18.79 -17.15
N THR A 108 21.25 -19.37 -16.02
CA THR A 108 20.63 -20.71 -15.97
C THR A 108 19.22 -20.69 -16.56
N HIS A 109 18.73 -21.84 -17.06
CA HIS A 109 17.37 -21.94 -17.61
C HIS A 109 16.27 -21.48 -16.62
N LYS A 110 16.41 -21.83 -15.33
CA LYS A 110 15.48 -21.41 -14.27
C LYS A 110 15.47 -19.88 -14.09
N GLU A 111 16.65 -19.27 -14.10
CA GLU A 111 16.85 -17.82 -13.96
C GLU A 111 16.28 -17.07 -15.16
N ARG A 112 16.51 -17.58 -16.38
CA ARG A 112 15.92 -17.04 -17.61
C ARG A 112 14.39 -17.08 -17.58
N LYS A 113 13.80 -18.21 -17.15
CA LYS A 113 12.35 -18.34 -17.00
C LYS A 113 11.80 -17.36 -15.97
N PHE A 114 12.51 -17.17 -14.85
CA PHE A 114 12.15 -16.18 -13.85
C PHE A 114 12.22 -14.76 -14.40
N LEU A 115 13.30 -14.41 -15.10
CA LEU A 115 13.48 -13.09 -15.71
C LEU A 115 12.39 -12.78 -16.74
N ASN A 116 12.05 -13.74 -17.63
CA ASN A 116 10.96 -13.58 -18.59
C ASN A 116 9.60 -13.39 -17.91
N LYS A 117 9.36 -14.06 -16.78
CA LYS A 117 8.15 -13.84 -15.96
C LYS A 117 8.10 -12.43 -15.36
N VAL A 118 9.23 -11.92 -14.89
CA VAL A 118 9.32 -10.54 -14.37
C VAL A 118 9.13 -9.52 -15.49
N ILE A 119 9.79 -9.71 -16.64
CA ILE A 119 9.65 -8.84 -17.81
C ILE A 119 8.19 -8.81 -18.29
N SER A 120 7.56 -9.97 -18.50
CA SER A 120 6.16 -10.03 -18.94
C SER A 120 5.19 -9.35 -17.97
N LYS A 121 5.45 -9.46 -16.65
CA LYS A 121 4.67 -8.72 -15.65
C LYS A 121 4.88 -7.21 -15.78
N ASN A 122 6.12 -6.75 -15.83
CA ASN A 122 6.45 -5.33 -15.95
C ASN A 122 5.92 -4.73 -17.25
N VAL A 123 6.00 -5.46 -18.37
CA VAL A 123 5.42 -5.01 -19.66
C VAL A 123 3.92 -4.85 -19.54
N ARG A 124 3.22 -5.79 -18.88
CA ARG A 124 1.78 -5.65 -18.64
C ARG A 124 1.46 -4.46 -17.73
N ASP A 125 2.24 -4.27 -16.67
CA ASP A 125 2.04 -3.18 -15.71
C ASP A 125 2.36 -1.81 -16.32
N LEU A 126 3.31 -1.74 -17.27
CA LEU A 126 3.61 -0.52 -18.03
C LEU A 126 2.57 -0.27 -19.13
N LYS A 127 2.16 -1.32 -19.85
CA LYS A 127 1.13 -1.21 -20.90
C LYS A 127 -0.25 -0.88 -20.32
N SER A 128 -0.53 -1.23 -19.07
CA SER A 128 -1.81 -0.86 -18.45
C SER A 128 -1.96 0.64 -18.18
N TRP A 129 -0.85 1.38 -18.16
CA TRP A 129 -0.88 2.85 -18.09
C TRP A 129 -1.03 3.48 -19.48
N ASP A 130 -0.66 2.74 -20.53
CA ASP A 130 -0.85 3.13 -21.92
C ASP A 130 -2.29 2.76 -22.33
N LEU A 131 -3.23 3.64 -21.97
CA LEU A 131 -4.61 3.58 -22.44
C LEU A 131 -4.61 3.89 -23.94
N GLN A 132 -4.47 2.85 -24.76
CA GLN A 132 -4.80 2.88 -26.18
C GLN A 132 -6.32 2.97 -26.31
N ASP A 133 -6.88 4.13 -25.94
CA ASP A 133 -8.29 4.43 -26.09
C ASP A 133 -8.51 4.91 -27.53
N GLU A 134 -9.11 4.06 -28.36
CA GLU A 134 -9.29 4.32 -29.81
C GLU A 134 -10.04 5.65 -30.03
N ASP A 135 -11.01 5.96 -29.17
CA ASP A 135 -11.77 7.22 -29.19
C ASP A 135 -10.88 8.45 -28.92
N LEU A 136 -9.91 8.32 -28.01
CA LEU A 136 -8.95 9.39 -27.72
C LEU A 136 -7.99 9.60 -28.89
N GLN A 137 -7.61 8.52 -29.56
CA GLN A 137 -6.74 8.56 -30.72
C GLN A 137 -7.45 9.18 -31.93
N GLU A 138 -8.73 8.84 -32.16
CA GLU A 138 -9.57 9.49 -33.17
C GLU A 138 -9.79 10.98 -32.86
N LEU A 139 -10.04 11.34 -31.60
CA LEU A 139 -10.11 12.73 -31.16
C LEU A 139 -8.79 13.48 -31.39
N GLN A 140 -7.66 12.85 -31.09
CA GLN A 140 -6.35 13.43 -31.34
C GLN A 140 -6.12 13.68 -32.83
N ASP A 141 -6.44 12.70 -33.66
CA ASP A 141 -6.28 12.80 -35.11
C ASP A 141 -7.21 13.87 -35.71
N THR A 142 -8.46 13.94 -35.26
CA THR A 142 -9.39 15.01 -35.70
C THR A 142 -8.92 16.40 -35.27
N VAL A 143 -8.38 16.56 -34.06
CA VAL A 143 -7.79 17.83 -33.60
C VAL A 143 -6.56 18.21 -34.43
N LEU A 144 -5.66 17.27 -34.70
CA LEU A 144 -4.48 17.50 -35.54
C LEU A 144 -4.88 17.89 -36.98
N ILE A 145 -5.86 17.20 -37.57
CA ILE A 145 -6.41 17.52 -38.89
C ILE A 145 -7.03 18.93 -38.88
N ASN A 146 -7.85 19.26 -37.88
CA ASN A 146 -8.47 20.58 -37.76
C ASN A 146 -7.45 21.71 -37.54
N GLN A 147 -6.36 21.46 -36.80
CA GLN A 147 -5.26 22.43 -36.66
C GLN A 147 -4.47 22.62 -37.95
N SER A 148 -4.22 21.55 -38.72
CA SER A 148 -3.55 21.63 -40.02
C SER A 148 -4.39 22.34 -41.10
N ASN A 149 -5.73 22.19 -41.06
CA ASN A 149 -6.66 22.79 -42.02
C ASN A 149 -6.97 24.27 -41.74
N ASN A 150 -6.62 24.79 -40.56
CA ASN A 150 -6.73 26.24 -40.27
C ASN A 150 -5.73 27.09 -41.05
N GLY A 151 -4.73 26.50 -41.72
CA GLY A 151 -3.77 27.19 -42.59
C GLY A 151 -4.21 27.33 -44.05
N THR A 152 -5.28 26.66 -44.48
CA THR A 152 -5.73 26.60 -45.88
C THR A 152 -7.15 27.10 -46.07
N GLN A 153 -7.55 28.12 -45.30
CA GLN A 153 -8.71 28.96 -45.68
C GLN A 153 -8.36 29.89 -46.85
N ASN A 154 -8.10 29.30 -48.01
CA ASN A 154 -8.25 30.01 -49.26
C ASN A 154 -9.76 30.23 -49.49
N LYS A 155 -10.22 31.41 -49.08
CA LYS A 155 -11.50 32.02 -49.46
C LYS A 155 -11.88 31.65 -50.90
N ARG A 156 -12.84 30.73 -51.04
CA ARG A 156 -13.74 30.74 -52.18
C ARG A 156 -15.13 31.01 -51.65
N ARG A 157 -15.50 32.29 -51.71
CA ARG A 157 -16.90 32.75 -51.70
C ARG A 157 -17.61 32.05 -52.85
N SER A 158 -18.15 30.87 -52.58
CA SER A 158 -19.08 30.22 -53.50
C SER A 158 -20.37 31.03 -53.48
N ARG A 159 -20.82 31.39 -54.68
CA ARG A 159 -22.02 32.17 -54.93
C ARG A 159 -23.21 31.47 -54.30
N LYS A 160 -23.96 32.23 -53.51
CA LYS A 160 -25.23 31.82 -52.93
C LYS A 160 -26.26 31.84 -54.06
N ASP A 161 -26.26 30.80 -54.88
CA ASP A 161 -27.36 30.57 -55.82
C ASP A 161 -28.58 30.14 -55.00
N PHE A 162 -29.61 30.97 -55.05
CA PHE A 162 -30.90 30.76 -54.42
C PHE A 162 -31.50 29.45 -54.94
N ARG A 163 -31.41 28.38 -54.15
CA ARG A 163 -32.22 27.17 -54.34
C ARG A 163 -33.46 27.30 -53.47
N GLU A 164 -34.57 27.53 -54.14
CA GLU A 164 -35.92 27.45 -53.60
C GLU A 164 -36.10 26.11 -52.88
N ASN A 165 -36.68 26.17 -51.68
CA ASN A 165 -36.85 25.04 -50.77
C ASN A 165 -37.66 23.92 -51.44
N VAL A 166 -36.99 22.88 -51.93
CA VAL A 166 -37.61 21.57 -52.12
C VAL A 166 -37.18 20.72 -50.93
N SER A 167 -38.03 20.72 -49.91
CA SER A 167 -37.98 19.78 -48.79
C SER A 167 -38.11 18.36 -49.34
N SER A 168 -36.98 17.77 -49.73
CA SER A 168 -36.90 16.35 -50.07
C SER A 168 -36.94 15.56 -48.75
N SER A 169 -38.16 15.30 -48.32
CA SER A 169 -38.61 14.29 -47.37
C SER A 169 -37.83 12.98 -47.53
N THR A 170 -36.72 12.88 -46.82
CA THR A 170 -35.99 11.63 -46.61
C THR A 170 -36.40 11.15 -45.22
N GLY A 171 -37.51 10.42 -45.20
CA GLY A 171 -38.27 10.06 -43.99
C GLY A 171 -39.47 10.99 -43.83
N ALA A 172 -40.69 10.45 -43.91
CA ALA A 172 -41.96 11.17 -43.72
C ALA A 172 -42.17 11.60 -42.26
N ALA A 173 -41.17 12.25 -41.66
CA ALA A 173 -41.28 12.88 -40.35
C ALA A 173 -41.93 14.24 -40.54
N ASP A 174 -43.26 14.28 -40.46
CA ASP A 174 -43.97 15.55 -40.30
C ASP A 174 -43.72 16.09 -38.89
N HIS A 175 -42.94 17.17 -38.77
CA HIS A 175 -42.64 17.84 -37.50
C HIS A 175 -43.88 18.30 -36.73
N ARG A 176 -45.05 18.41 -37.39
CA ARG A 176 -46.31 18.78 -36.73
C ARG A 176 -46.89 17.64 -35.89
N TYR A 177 -46.56 16.39 -36.22
CA TYR A 177 -47.08 15.21 -35.55
C TYR A 177 -45.94 14.22 -35.24
N PRO A 178 -45.23 14.40 -34.12
CA PRO A 178 -44.09 13.55 -33.76
C PRO A 178 -44.46 12.09 -33.46
N GLY A 179 -45.76 11.76 -33.41
CA GLY A 179 -46.29 10.40 -33.23
C GLY A 179 -46.83 9.75 -34.50
N LEU A 180 -46.73 10.39 -35.67
CA LEU A 180 -47.26 9.84 -36.92
C LEU A 180 -46.44 8.65 -37.45
N THR A 181 -45.11 8.70 -37.27
CA THR A 181 -44.19 7.69 -37.83
C THR A 181 -43.97 6.42 -37.00
N PRO A 182 -44.09 6.38 -35.65
CA PRO A 182 -43.84 5.14 -34.91
C PRO A 182 -44.97 4.09 -35.00
N GLY A 183 -46.17 4.49 -35.47
CA GLY A 183 -47.36 3.64 -35.47
C GLY A 183 -47.96 3.37 -36.85
N LEU A 184 -47.40 3.94 -37.92
CA LEU A 184 -47.84 3.66 -39.28
C LEU A 184 -47.15 2.36 -39.76
N ALA A 185 -47.93 1.37 -40.18
CA ALA A 185 -47.38 0.13 -40.70
C ALA A 185 -46.56 0.41 -41.99
N PRO A 186 -45.40 -0.23 -42.19
CA PRO A 186 -44.67 -0.14 -43.44
C PRO A 186 -45.48 -0.87 -44.53
N VAL A 187 -46.25 -0.10 -45.32
CA VAL A 187 -46.99 -0.62 -46.48
C VAL A 187 -46.00 -0.92 -47.60
N GLY A 188 -46.02 -2.16 -48.09
CA GLY A 188 -45.17 -2.59 -49.20
C GLY A 188 -45.82 -2.30 -50.54
N ALA A 189 -45.02 -2.14 -51.60
CA ALA A 189 -45.52 -1.87 -52.96
C ALA A 189 -46.46 -2.96 -53.51
N SER A 190 -46.51 -4.14 -52.88
CA SER A 190 -47.40 -5.26 -53.21
C SER A 190 -48.77 -5.21 -52.49
N ASP A 191 -48.98 -4.28 -51.56
CA ASP A 191 -50.24 -4.12 -50.79
C ASP A 191 -51.21 -3.13 -51.46
N GLU A 192 -50.77 -2.44 -52.53
CA GLU A 192 -51.58 -1.48 -53.30
C GLU A 192 -52.18 -2.08 -54.59
N GLU A 193 -51.81 -3.32 -54.98
CA GLU A 193 -52.20 -3.90 -56.28
C GLU A 193 -53.30 -4.97 -56.23
N GLU A 194 -53.85 -5.31 -55.07
CA GLU A 194 -54.99 -6.25 -54.96
C GLU A 194 -56.28 -5.47 -54.63
N SER A 195 -56.86 -4.84 -55.65
CA SER A 195 -58.17 -4.21 -55.56
C SER A 195 -59.26 -5.28 -55.57
N ASP A 196 -59.96 -5.42 -54.45
CA ASP A 196 -61.19 -6.19 -54.27
C ASP A 196 -62.26 -5.81 -55.32
N GLU A 197 -62.45 -6.67 -56.33
CA GLU A 197 -63.67 -6.72 -57.14
C GLU A 197 -64.53 -7.92 -56.68
N GLU A 198 -65.62 -7.62 -55.96
CA GLU A 198 -66.83 -8.46 -55.91
C GLU A 198 -67.63 -8.33 -57.22
#